data_AF-A0AAE0Y7U4-F1
#
_entry.id   AF-A0AAE0Y7U4-F1
#
_cell.length_a   1.000
_cell.length_b   1.000
_cell.length_c   1.000
_cell.angle_alpha   90.00
_cell.angle_beta   90.00
_cell.angle_gamma   90.00
#
_symmetry.space_group_name_H-M   'P 1'
#
loop_
_entity.id
_entity.type
_entity.pdbx_description
1 polymer ?
#
loop_
_entity_poly.entity_id
_entity_poly.type
_entity_poly.pdbx_seq_one_letter_code
_entity_poly.pdbx_strand_id
1 'polypeptide(L)'
;MKSAQPSLGLEKKAASTSARVSLSRCNYVFVRLAASTSARVSLSRCNYVFVRLAASTSARVSLSRCNYVFVRLAASTSARVSLSRCNYVFVRLAASTSARVSLSRCNYVFVRLAASPSLSF
;
A
#
# COMPACT_ATOMS: atom_id res chain seq x y z
N MET A 1 32.81 8.95 -8.07
CA MET A 1 31.77 7.89 -8.14
C MET A 1 31.10 7.80 -6.78
N LYS A 2 29.89 8.35 -6.61
CA LYS A 2 29.20 8.38 -5.31
C LYS A 2 28.38 7.10 -5.17
N SER A 3 28.86 6.15 -4.37
CA SER A 3 28.14 4.95 -4.00
C SER A 3 26.84 5.36 -3.29
N ALA A 4 25.72 5.30 -4.00
CA ALA A 4 24.41 5.53 -3.43
C ALA A 4 24.08 4.35 -2.51
N GLN A 5 24.12 4.58 -1.20
CA GLN A 5 23.64 3.59 -0.24
C GLN A 5 22.17 3.23 -0.57
N PRO A 6 21.79 1.94 -0.55
CA PRO A 6 20.39 1.56 -0.66
C PRO A 6 19.67 1.97 0.62
N SER A 7 18.89 3.06 0.57
CA SER A 7 17.94 3.43 1.62
C SER A 7 16.85 2.35 1.74
N LEU A 8 16.95 1.53 2.78
CA LEU A 8 15.98 0.50 3.15
C LEU A 8 15.00 1.06 4.19
N GLY A 9 13.71 1.07 3.89
CA GLY A 9 12.65 1.43 4.84
C GLY A 9 11.90 0.18 5.31
N LEU A 10 12.10 -0.24 6.56
CA LEU A 10 11.39 -1.37 7.16
C LEU A 10 10.52 -0.88 8.32
N GLU A 11 9.19 -0.98 8.18
CA GLU A 11 8.24 -0.64 9.24
C GLU A 11 7.37 -1.86 9.58
N LYS A 12 7.46 -2.32 10.83
CA LYS A 12 6.60 -3.36 11.40
C LYS A 12 5.90 -2.79 12.62
N LYS A 13 4.56 -2.72 12.62
CA LYS A 13 3.79 -2.36 13.81
C LYS A 13 2.80 -3.46 14.16
N ALA A 14 2.72 -3.73 15.46
CA ALA A 14 1.76 -4.63 16.08
C ALA A 14 0.38 -3.95 16.20
N ALA A 15 -0.47 -4.43 17.11
CA ALA A 15 -1.78 -3.84 17.36
C ALA A 15 -1.65 -2.39 17.83
N SER A 16 -2.40 -1.47 17.22
CA SER A 16 -2.41 -0.05 17.60
C SER A 16 -3.70 0.62 17.16
N THR A 17 -4.19 1.62 17.90
CA THR A 17 -5.38 2.38 17.47
C THR A 17 -5.17 3.06 16.10
N SER A 18 -3.98 3.62 15.88
CA SER A 18 -3.60 4.24 14.62
C SER A 18 -2.17 3.90 14.23
N ALA A 19 -1.97 3.45 13.00
CA ALA A 19 -0.66 3.26 12.40
C ALA A 19 -0.48 4.21 11.21
N ARG A 20 0.59 5.00 11.24
CA ARG A 20 0.99 5.88 10.13
C ARG A 20 2.42 5.54 9.71
N VAL A 21 2.63 5.44 8.40
CA VAL A 21 3.92 5.24 7.76
C VAL A 21 4.06 6.25 6.63
N SER A 22 5.13 7.03 6.63
CA SER A 22 5.44 7.99 5.57
C SER A 22 6.92 7.91 5.23
N LEU A 23 7.23 7.47 4.01
CA LEU A 23 8.62 7.35 3.54
C LEU A 23 8.78 7.99 2.17
N SER A 24 9.98 8.46 1.87
CA SER A 24 10.31 9.05 0.57
C SER A 24 11.73 8.71 0.15
N ARG A 25 11.96 8.61 -1.17
CA ARG A 25 13.30 8.39 -1.75
C ARG A 25 13.99 7.10 -1.23
N CYS A 26 13.22 6.01 -1.17
CA CYS A 26 13.70 4.70 -0.73
C CYS A 26 13.95 3.79 -1.95
N ASN A 27 15.01 2.98 -1.91
CA ASN A 27 15.17 1.93 -2.92
C ASN A 27 14.23 0.76 -2.64
N TYR A 28 14.16 0.33 -1.38
CA TYR A 28 13.34 -0.79 -0.95
C TYR A 28 12.50 -0.39 0.25
N VAL A 29 11.21 -0.69 0.20
CA VAL A 29 10.27 -0.42 1.30
C VAL A 29 9.47 -1.67 1.61
N PHE A 30 9.47 -2.07 2.88
CA PHE A 30 8.62 -3.14 3.40
C PHE A 30 7.82 -2.63 4.59
N VAL A 31 6.49 -2.58 4.43
CA VAL A 31 5.56 -2.17 5.48
C VAL A 31 4.66 -3.35 5.85
N ARG A 32 4.62 -3.70 7.12
CA ARG A 32 3.69 -4.70 7.67
C ARG A 32 2.98 -4.15 8.89
N LEU A 33 1.65 -4.04 8.80
CA LEU A 33 0.79 -3.61 9.89
C LEU A 33 -0.18 -4.74 10.23
N ALA A 34 -0.13 -5.22 11.49
CA ALA A 34 -0.88 -6.40 11.92
C ALA A 34 -2.37 -6.08 12.16
N ALA A 35 -2.66 -5.21 13.13
CA ALA A 35 -4.03 -4.82 13.45
C ALA A 35 -4.07 -3.34 13.82
N SER A 36 -5.03 -2.59 13.27
CA SER A 36 -5.26 -1.22 13.72
C SER A 36 -6.64 -0.69 13.34
N THR A 37 -7.24 0.17 14.14
CA THR A 37 -8.51 0.81 13.75
C THR A 37 -8.33 1.64 12.48
N SER A 38 -7.25 2.43 12.41
CA SER A 38 -6.89 3.22 11.24
C SER A 38 -5.45 3.01 10.84
N ALA A 39 -5.22 2.64 9.58
CA ALA A 39 -3.89 2.55 9.00
C ALA A 39 -3.72 3.47 7.79
N ARG A 40 -2.61 4.21 7.76
CA ARG A 40 -2.25 5.11 6.66
C ARG A 40 -0.82 4.87 6.23
N VAL A 41 -0.63 4.56 4.94
CA VAL A 41 0.68 4.39 4.33
C VAL A 41 0.80 5.39 3.17
N SER A 42 1.81 6.24 3.23
CA SER A 42 2.13 7.21 2.16
C SER A 42 3.58 7.02 1.73
N LEU A 43 3.80 6.61 0.48
CA LEU A 43 5.16 6.40 -0.04
C LEU A 43 5.36 7.19 -1.33
N SER A 44 6.56 7.75 -1.50
CA SER A 44 6.89 8.55 -2.68
C SER A 44 8.31 8.30 -3.18
N ARG A 45 8.46 8.25 -4.51
CA ARG A 45 9.78 8.05 -5.17
C ARG A 45 10.47 6.79 -4.63
N CYS A 46 9.82 5.63 -4.79
CA CYS A 46 10.36 4.35 -4.31
C CYS A 46 10.54 3.35 -5.46
N ASN A 47 11.63 2.58 -5.47
CA ASN A 47 11.84 1.59 -6.52
C ASN A 47 11.03 0.32 -6.29
N TYR A 48 11.16 -0.31 -5.12
CA TYR A 48 10.46 -1.54 -4.76
C TYR A 48 9.65 -1.34 -3.49
N VAL A 49 8.35 -1.60 -3.56
CA VAL A 49 7.41 -1.36 -2.47
C VAL A 49 6.59 -2.62 -2.19
N PHE A 50 6.65 -3.10 -0.95
CA PHE A 50 5.76 -4.13 -0.44
C PHE A 50 4.99 -3.60 0.77
N VAL A 51 3.66 -3.57 0.66
CA VAL A 51 2.77 -3.13 1.73
C VAL A 51 1.79 -4.25 2.08
N ARG A 52 1.75 -4.65 3.34
CA ARG A 52 0.76 -5.59 3.87
C ARG A 52 0.05 -5.02 5.09
N LEU A 53 -1.26 -4.90 5.00
CA LEU A 53 -2.13 -4.65 6.16
C LEU A 53 -3.06 -5.83 6.36
N ALA A 54 -3.04 -6.41 7.56
CA ALA A 54 -3.74 -7.65 7.86
C ALA A 54 -5.17 -7.44 8.37
N ALA A 55 -5.41 -6.51 9.28
CA ALA A 55 -6.75 -6.17 9.76
C ALA A 55 -6.88 -4.68 10.11
N SER A 56 -7.93 -4.03 9.63
CA SER A 56 -8.22 -2.65 10.02
C SER A 56 -9.63 -2.18 9.71
N THR A 57 -10.24 -1.35 10.55
CA THR A 57 -11.53 -0.73 10.18
C THR A 57 -11.36 0.17 8.94
N SER A 58 -10.30 0.99 8.92
CA SER A 58 -9.96 1.82 7.76
C SER A 58 -8.50 1.67 7.35
N ALA A 59 -8.28 1.29 6.08
CA ALA A 59 -6.96 1.26 5.45
C ALA A 59 -6.88 2.29 4.32
N ARG A 60 -5.83 3.12 4.33
CA ARG A 60 -5.50 4.04 3.24
C ARG A 60 -4.05 3.86 2.81
N VAL A 61 -3.85 3.55 1.54
CA VAL A 61 -2.53 3.43 0.92
C VAL A 61 -2.44 4.43 -0.23
N SER A 62 -1.43 5.30 -0.20
CA SER A 62 -1.15 6.29 -1.24
C SER A 62 0.28 6.14 -1.70
N LEU A 63 0.50 5.77 -2.96
CA LEU A 63 1.83 5.58 -3.54
C LEU A 63 2.00 6.48 -4.76
N SER A 64 3.17 7.11 -4.86
CA SER A 64 3.47 8.03 -5.96
C SER A 64 4.89 7.84 -6.51
N ARG A 65 5.03 7.82 -7.83
CA ARG A 65 6.32 7.66 -8.52
C ARG A 65 7.04 6.39 -8.04
N CYS A 66 6.41 5.24 -8.22
CA CYS A 66 6.96 3.95 -7.79
C CYS A 66 7.17 3.00 -8.96
N ASN A 67 8.27 2.23 -8.97
CA ASN A 67 8.55 1.31 -10.08
C ASN A 67 7.83 -0.03 -9.93
N TYR A 68 8.05 -0.74 -8.82
CA TYR A 68 7.44 -2.04 -8.53
C TYR A 68 6.67 -1.97 -7.22
N VAL A 69 5.38 -2.26 -7.28
CA VAL A 69 4.44 -2.09 -6.17
C VAL A 69 3.65 -3.36 -5.95
N PHE A 70 3.71 -3.88 -4.72
CA PHE A 70 2.83 -4.93 -4.24
C PHE A 70 2.06 -4.43 -3.00
N VAL A 71 0.74 -4.38 -3.10
CA VAL A 71 -0.14 -3.98 -1.99
C VAL A 71 -1.09 -5.12 -1.67
N ARG A 72 -1.12 -5.54 -0.40
CA ARG A 72 -2.09 -6.49 0.13
C ARG A 72 -2.84 -5.88 1.31
N LEU A 73 -4.15 -5.75 1.17
CA LEU A 73 -5.07 -5.36 2.22
C LEU A 73 -6.01 -6.53 2.50
N ALA A 74 -6.15 -6.89 3.77
CA ALA A 74 -7.06 -7.93 4.22
C ALA A 74 -7.96 -7.41 5.36
N ALA A 75 -9.12 -8.06 5.53
CA ALA A 75 -10.03 -7.88 6.65
C ALA A 75 -10.23 -6.41 7.04
N SER A 76 -10.86 -5.65 6.14
CA SER A 76 -11.06 -4.21 6.35
C SER A 76 -12.47 -3.73 6.03
N THR A 77 -13.09 -2.93 6.90
CA THR A 77 -14.41 -2.36 6.59
C THR A 77 -14.32 -1.42 5.38
N SER A 78 -13.30 -0.54 5.36
CA SER A 78 -13.04 0.36 4.23
C SER A 78 -11.57 0.31 3.83
N ALA A 79 -11.29 -0.08 2.59
CA ALA A 79 -9.98 -0.05 1.97
C ALA A 79 -9.92 0.99 0.84
N ARG A 80 -8.93 1.89 0.88
CA ARG A 80 -8.65 2.84 -0.20
C ARG A 80 -7.20 2.75 -0.64
N VAL A 81 -6.99 2.55 -1.93
CA VAL A 81 -5.68 2.54 -2.56
C VAL A 81 -5.64 3.63 -3.64
N SER A 82 -4.65 4.50 -3.59
CA SER A 82 -4.39 5.52 -4.60
C SER A 82 -2.97 5.37 -5.11
N LEU A 83 -2.82 5.19 -6.42
CA LEU A 83 -1.53 4.98 -7.07
C LEU A 83 -1.37 6.00 -8.20
N SER A 84 -0.24 6.69 -8.21
CA SER A 84 0.07 7.69 -9.22
C SER A 84 1.47 7.53 -9.80
N ARG A 85 1.59 7.52 -11.13
CA ARG A 85 2.88 7.38 -11.83
C ARG A 85 3.61 6.10 -11.39
N CYS A 86 2.94 4.96 -11.46
CA CYS A 86 3.51 3.67 -11.07
C CYS A 86 3.72 2.76 -12.28
N ASN A 87 4.82 2.03 -12.36
CA ASN A 87 5.12 1.18 -13.52
C ASN A 87 4.46 -0.20 -13.41
N TYR A 88 4.89 -1.04 -12.48
CA TYR A 88 4.39 -2.39 -12.26
C TYR A 88 3.67 -2.46 -10.93
N VAL A 89 2.38 -2.79 -10.96
CA VAL A 89 1.50 -2.72 -9.80
C VAL A 89 0.72 -4.02 -9.66
N PHE A 90 0.79 -4.61 -8.47
CA PHE A 90 -0.09 -5.66 -8.02
C PHE A 90 -0.83 -5.20 -6.76
N VAL A 91 -2.16 -5.17 -6.82
CA VAL A 91 -3.03 -4.86 -5.67
C VAL A 91 -3.92 -6.05 -5.38
N ARG A 92 -3.92 -6.52 -4.13
CA ARG A 92 -4.86 -7.52 -3.64
C ARG A 92 -5.65 -6.95 -2.46
N LEU A 93 -6.96 -6.88 -2.61
CA LEU A 93 -7.90 -6.57 -1.54
C LEU A 93 -8.71 -7.83 -1.23
N ALA A 94 -8.78 -8.21 0.04
CA ALA A 94 -9.51 -9.40 0.47
C ALA A 94 -10.37 -9.10 1.69
N ALA A 95 -11.57 -9.68 1.75
CA ALA A 95 -12.49 -9.57 2.88
C ALA A 95 -12.68 -8.10 3.28
N SER A 96 -13.05 -7.26 2.31
CA SER A 96 -13.27 -5.83 2.57
C SER A 96 -14.70 -5.42 2.23
N THR A 97 -15.44 -4.83 3.18
CA THR A 97 -16.84 -4.44 2.95
C THR A 97 -16.96 -3.41 1.82
N SER A 98 -16.07 -2.41 1.83
CA SER A 98 -15.95 -1.41 0.78
C SER A 98 -14.49 -1.25 0.35
N ALA A 99 -14.27 -1.27 -0.97
CA ALA A 99 -12.96 -1.08 -1.57
C ALA A 99 -13.00 0.00 -2.65
N ARG A 100 -12.00 0.88 -2.65
CA ARG A 100 -11.74 1.83 -3.74
C ARG A 100 -10.29 1.78 -4.18
N VAL A 101 -10.06 1.71 -5.49
CA VAL A 101 -8.73 1.73 -6.10
C VAL A 101 -8.69 2.80 -7.18
N SER A 102 -7.92 3.86 -6.95
CA SER A 102 -7.71 4.93 -7.93
C SER A 102 -6.30 4.81 -8.53
N LEU A 103 -6.22 4.87 -9.85
CA LEU A 103 -4.99 4.72 -10.62
C LEU A 103 -4.82 5.91 -11.55
N SER A 104 -3.65 6.54 -11.56
CA SER A 104 -3.35 7.64 -12.47
C SER A 104 -1.96 7.49 -13.07
N ARG A 105 -1.87 7.44 -14.40
CA ARG A 105 -0.61 7.27 -15.13
C ARG A 105 0.16 6.02 -14.66
N CYS A 106 -0.56 4.91 -14.51
CA CYS A 106 0.03 3.61 -14.21
C CYS A 106 0.13 2.78 -15.49
N ASN A 107 1.20 1.99 -15.64
CA ASN A 107 1.44 1.21 -16.88
C ASN A 107 0.87 -0.21 -16.76
N TYR A 108 1.56 -1.10 -16.04
CA TYR A 108 1.18 -2.50 -15.88
C TYR A 108 0.51 -2.70 -14.53
N VAL A 109 -0.81 -2.87 -14.54
CA VAL A 109 -1.61 -2.99 -13.31
C VAL A 109 -2.40 -4.28 -13.28
N PHE A 110 -2.23 -5.04 -12.21
CA PHE A 110 -3.08 -6.16 -11.85
C PHE A 110 -3.77 -5.88 -10.52
N VAL A 111 -5.10 -5.98 -10.51
CA VAL A 111 -5.92 -5.83 -9.30
C VAL A 111 -6.73 -7.09 -9.09
N ARG A 112 -6.58 -7.70 -7.91
CA ARG A 112 -7.39 -8.84 -7.46
C ARG A 112 -8.22 -8.47 -6.25
N LEU A 113 -9.49 -8.87 -6.30
CA LEU A 113 -10.48 -8.64 -5.26
C LEU A 113 -11.04 -10.00 -4.84
N ALA A 114 -11.25 -10.20 -3.55
CA ALA A 114 -11.89 -11.40 -3.03
C ALA A 114 -12.80 -11.02 -1.86
N ALA A 115 -14.07 -11.41 -1.92
CA ALA A 115 -15.08 -11.12 -0.89
C ALA A 115 -15.18 -9.61 -0.57
N SER A 116 -15.59 -8.81 -1.57
CA SER A 116 -15.83 -7.37 -1.42
C SER A 116 -17.16 -6.98 -2.09
N PRO A 117 -18.25 -6.83 -1.32
CA PRO A 117 -19.60 -6.63 -1.87
C PRO A 117 -19.82 -5.26 -2.50
N SER A 118 -18.98 -4.26 -2.18
CA SER A 118 -19.05 -2.94 -2.79
C SER A 118 -17.68 -2.47 -3.29
N LEU A 119 -17.62 -2.14 -4.59
CA LEU A 119 -16.39 -1.74 -5.29
C LEU A 119 -16.63 -0.51 -6.16
N SER A 120 -15.65 0.39 -6.18
CA SER A 120 -15.54 1.42 -7.20
C SER A 120 -14.08 1.61 -7.61
N PHE A 121 -13.86 1.90 -8.89
CA PHE A 121 -12.57 2.24 -9.48
C PHE A 121 -12.54 3.72 -9.85
#